data_AF-F2T1R2-F1
#
_entry.id   AF-F2T1R2-F1
#
_cell.length_a   1.000
_cell.length_b   1.000
_cell.length_c   1.000
_cell.angle_alpha   90.00
_cell.angle_beta   90.00
_cell.angle_gamma   90.00
#
_symmetry.space_group_name_H-M   'P 1'
#
loop_
_entity.id
_entity.type
_entity.pdbx_description
1 polymer ?
#
loop_
_entity_poly.entity_id
_entity_poly.type
_entity_poly.pdbx_seq_one_letter_code
_entity_poly.pdbx_strand_id
1 'polypeptide(L)'
;MMGYECEYFFSHREPHWSLACIPDPQDEDSIRYAILASMVEALVDAFNWRLEHGIRRDNTMDKSEQRRFNFSREDAPSWTSKIGPVAKPLTFHEAGSTDMTLERHFFIKRNIRVPNGYLYTV
;
A
#
# COMPACT_ATOMS: atom_id res chain seq x y z
N MET A 1 10.95 1.34 12.56
CA MET A 1 10.71 -0.11 12.67
C MET A 1 9.91 -0.68 11.48
N MET A 2 9.10 0.12 10.77
CA MET A 2 8.36 -0.33 9.58
C MET A 2 9.21 -0.61 8.32
N GLY A 3 10.39 -0.01 8.20
CA GLY A 3 11.15 -0.12 6.94
C GLY A 3 11.75 -1.50 6.67
N TYR A 4 12.23 -2.18 7.73
CA TYR A 4 12.73 -3.55 7.61
C TYR A 4 11.64 -4.52 7.13
N GLU A 5 10.42 -4.40 7.66
CA GLU A 5 9.30 -5.26 7.26
C GLU A 5 8.88 -4.99 5.82
N CYS A 6 8.82 -3.72 5.40
CA CYS A 6 8.48 -3.35 4.02
C CYS A 6 9.53 -3.86 3.02
N GLU A 7 10.81 -3.74 3.35
CA GLU A 7 11.91 -4.30 2.55
C GLU A 7 11.87 -5.84 2.51
N TYR A 8 11.61 -6.47 3.66
CA TYR A 8 11.44 -7.92 3.76
C TYR A 8 10.31 -8.40 2.85
N PHE A 9 9.11 -7.81 2.96
CA PHE A 9 7.96 -8.18 2.13
C PHE A 9 8.18 -7.90 0.64
N PHE A 10 8.83 -6.79 0.30
CA PHE A 10 9.16 -6.45 -1.09
C PHE A 10 10.16 -7.45 -1.71
N SER A 11 11.11 -7.96 -0.92
CA SER A 11 12.20 -8.80 -1.42
C SER A 11 11.81 -10.24 -1.77
N HIS A 12 10.56 -10.65 -1.47
CA HIS A 12 10.09 -12.00 -1.79
C HIS A 12 9.56 -12.06 -3.23
N ARG A 13 9.97 -13.06 -4.00
CA ARG A 13 9.69 -13.17 -5.45
C ARG A 13 8.67 -14.24 -5.79
N GLU A 14 8.37 -15.10 -4.83
CA GLU A 14 7.50 -16.23 -5.05
C GLU A 14 6.08 -15.72 -5.34
N PRO A 15 5.33 -16.36 -6.26
CA PRO A 15 4.02 -15.85 -6.69
C PRO A 15 3.03 -15.59 -5.54
N HIS A 16 3.12 -16.36 -4.46
CA HIS A 16 2.26 -16.19 -3.28
C HIS A 16 2.53 -14.90 -2.48
N TRP A 17 3.67 -14.23 -2.74
CA TRP A 17 4.01 -12.90 -2.21
C TRP A 17 3.57 -11.75 -3.13
N SER A 18 2.84 -12.05 -4.21
CA SER A 18 2.11 -10.99 -4.92
C SER A 18 1.07 -10.39 -3.99
N LEU A 19 0.91 -9.07 -4.03
CA LEU A 19 -0.09 -8.38 -3.22
C LEU A 19 -1.50 -8.83 -3.58
N ALA A 20 -1.75 -9.21 -4.85
CA ALA A 20 -3.04 -9.74 -5.30
C ALA A 20 -3.41 -11.08 -4.63
N CYS A 21 -2.43 -11.82 -4.09
CA CYS A 21 -2.62 -13.09 -3.41
C CYS A 21 -2.92 -12.96 -1.91
N ILE A 22 -2.95 -11.75 -1.35
CA ILE A 22 -3.30 -11.56 0.06
C ILE A 22 -4.74 -12.06 0.29
N PRO A 23 -4.94 -13.07 1.17
CA PRO A 23 -6.26 -13.63 1.40
C PRO A 23 -7.19 -12.60 2.05
N ASP A 24 -8.48 -12.77 1.79
CA ASP A 24 -9.51 -11.95 2.42
C ASP A 24 -9.57 -12.25 3.94
N PRO A 25 -9.30 -11.28 4.82
CA PRO A 25 -9.32 -11.52 6.27
C PRO A 25 -10.73 -11.72 6.84
N GLN A 26 -11.79 -11.37 6.09
CA GLN A 26 -13.19 -11.43 6.55
C GLN A 26 -13.40 -10.79 7.93
N ASP A 27 -12.82 -9.61 8.11
CA ASP A 27 -12.77 -8.96 9.41
C ASP A 27 -14.16 -8.47 9.85
N GLU A 28 -14.59 -8.90 11.04
CA GLU A 28 -15.89 -8.52 11.62
C GLU A 28 -15.96 -7.01 11.96
N ASP A 29 -14.82 -6.38 12.27
CA ASP A 29 -14.76 -4.95 12.53
C ASP A 29 -14.61 -4.19 11.21
N SER A 30 -15.71 -3.56 10.79
CA SER A 30 -15.77 -2.75 9.56
C SER A 30 -14.70 -1.66 9.47
N ILE A 31 -14.27 -1.08 10.60
CA ILE A 31 -13.24 -0.03 10.64
C ILE A 31 -11.89 -0.66 10.38
N ARG A 32 -11.56 -1.74 11.12
CA ARG A 32 -10.31 -2.47 10.93
C ARG A 32 -10.20 -3.01 9.51
N TYR A 33 -11.30 -3.52 8.97
CA TYR A 33 -11.35 -4.03 7.59
C TYR A 33 -11.06 -2.93 6.55
N ALA A 34 -11.66 -1.75 6.73
CA ALA A 34 -11.40 -0.59 5.87
C ALA A 34 -9.94 -0.10 5.96
N ILE A 35 -9.33 -0.16 7.15
CA ILE A 35 -7.90 0.15 7.34
C ILE A 35 -7.05 -0.87 6.58
N LEU A 36 -7.28 -2.17 6.77
CA LEU A 36 -6.53 -3.24 6.09
C LEU A 36 -6.63 -3.10 4.56
N ALA A 37 -7.84 -2.88 4.04
CA ALA A 37 -8.05 -2.66 2.61
C ALA A 37 -7.28 -1.43 2.09
N SER A 38 -7.23 -0.35 2.86
CA SER A 38 -6.49 0.86 2.49
C SER A 38 -4.98 0.67 2.55
N MET A 39 -4.49 -0.08 3.54
CA MET A 39 -3.07 -0.39 3.68
C MET A 39 -2.56 -1.25 2.53
N VAL A 40 -3.30 -2.29 2.13
CA VAL A 40 -2.90 -3.15 1.02
C VAL A 40 -2.85 -2.37 -0.30
N GLU A 41 -3.80 -1.49 -0.54
CA GLU A 41 -3.77 -0.64 -1.74
C GLU A 41 -2.63 0.39 -1.71
N ALA A 42 -2.31 0.95 -0.53
CA ALA A 42 -1.15 1.81 -0.38
C ALA A 42 0.17 1.04 -0.60
N LEU A 43 0.24 -0.25 -0.22
CA LEU A 43 1.38 -1.12 -0.52
C LEU A 43 1.54 -1.36 -2.03
N VAL A 44 0.45 -1.57 -2.76
CA VAL A 44 0.48 -1.74 -4.23
C VAL A 44 1.09 -0.51 -4.89
N ASP A 45 0.65 0.67 -4.48
CA ASP A 45 1.19 1.94 -4.94
C ASP A 45 2.70 2.05 -4.64
N ALA A 46 3.10 1.72 -3.41
CA ALA A 46 4.50 1.74 -2.97
C ALA A 46 5.40 0.77 -3.74
N PHE A 47 4.94 -0.46 -3.95
CA PHE A 47 5.70 -1.49 -4.66
C PHE A 47 5.85 -1.13 -6.13
N ASN A 48 4.76 -0.68 -6.76
CA ASN A 48 4.81 -0.22 -8.15
C ASN A 48 5.75 0.98 -8.32
N TRP A 49 5.74 1.94 -7.39
CA TRP A 49 6.69 3.06 -7.42
C TRP A 49 8.14 2.58 -7.34
N ARG A 50 8.45 1.63 -6.44
CA ARG A 50 9.81 1.03 -6.34
C ARG A 50 10.22 0.39 -7.68
N LEU A 51 9.32 -0.39 -8.28
CA LEU A 51 9.55 -1.05 -9.57
C LEU A 51 9.73 -0.05 -10.72
N GLU A 52 8.96 1.04 -10.76
CA GLU A 52 9.12 2.12 -11.75
C GLU A 52 10.47 2.83 -11.63
N HIS A 53 11.06 2.85 -10.42
CA HIS A 53 12.39 3.40 -10.16
C HIS A 53 13.52 2.41 -10.43
N GLY A 54 13.20 1.20 -10.91
CA GLY A 54 14.17 0.15 -11.22
C GLY A 54 14.61 -0.66 -10.01
N ILE A 55 14.01 -0.46 -8.83
CA ILE A 55 14.27 -1.29 -7.65
C ILE A 55 13.50 -2.60 -7.84
N ARG A 56 14.20 -3.73 -7.89
CA ARG A 56 13.61 -5.05 -8.15
C ARG A 56 13.44 -5.84 -6.86
N ARG A 57 12.51 -6.80 -6.88
CA ARG A 57 12.23 -7.69 -5.73
C ARG A 57 13.43 -8.58 -5.33
N ASP A 58 14.47 -8.72 -6.15
CA ASP A 58 15.73 -9.38 -5.75
C ASP A 58 16.78 -8.42 -5.19
N ASN A 59 16.38 -7.21 -4.81
CA ASN A 59 17.27 -6.14 -4.36
C ASN A 59 18.31 -5.70 -5.41
N THR A 60 18.10 -6.05 -6.69
CA THR A 60 18.88 -5.48 -7.79
C THR A 60 18.32 -4.12 -8.20
N MET A 61 19.17 -3.32 -8.85
CA MET A 61 18.81 -2.03 -9.40
C MET A 61 18.96 -2.04 -10.92
N ASP A 62 17.83 -1.94 -11.62
CA ASP A 62 17.78 -1.76 -13.07
C ASP A 62 17.98 -0.29 -13.44
N LYS A 63 19.10 -0.02 -14.12
CA LYS A 63 19.50 1.32 -14.57
C LYS A 63 19.19 1.58 -16.04
N SER A 64 18.54 0.65 -16.73
CA SER A 64 18.17 0.82 -18.14
C SER A 64 17.13 1.92 -18.33
N GLU A 65 17.03 2.44 -19.55
CA GLU A 65 15.98 3.38 -19.96
C GLU A 65 14.58 2.74 -19.90
N GLN A 66 14.51 1.42 -20.03
CA GLN A 66 13.26 0.65 -20.02
C GLN A 66 12.78 0.28 -18.61
N ARG A 67 13.52 0.67 -17.55
CA ARG A 67 13.25 0.28 -16.15
C ARG A 67 11.82 0.52 -15.68
N ARG A 68 11.16 1.52 -16.27
CA ARG A 68 9.78 1.94 -15.96
C ARG A 68 8.69 1.02 -16.53
N PHE A 69 9.03 0.12 -17.45
CA PHE A 69 8.04 -0.69 -18.17
C PHE A 69 8.38 -2.18 -18.21
N ASN A 70 9.62 -2.57 -17.91
CA ASN A 70 10.10 -3.95 -17.99
C ASN A 70 9.90 -4.74 -16.68
N PHE A 71 8.72 -4.62 -16.08
CA PHE A 71 8.35 -5.38 -14.88
C PHE A 71 6.84 -5.69 -14.87
N SER A 72 6.44 -6.69 -14.07
CA SER A 72 5.04 -6.97 -13.80
C SER A 72 4.57 -6.10 -12.64
N ARG A 73 3.51 -5.31 -12.87
CA ARG A 73 2.94 -4.46 -11.82
C ARG A 73 2.27 -5.32 -10.75
N GLU A 74 2.23 -4.80 -9.53
CA GLU A 74 1.36 -5.32 -8.49
C GLU A 74 -0.07 -4.83 -8.68
N ASP A 75 -1.01 -5.71 -8.36
CA ASP A 75 -2.44 -5.45 -8.30
C ASP A 75 -2.95 -5.62 -6.86
N ALA A 76 -4.01 -4.88 -6.52
CA ALA A 76 -4.69 -5.06 -5.24
C ALA A 76 -5.49 -6.37 -5.24
N PRO A 77 -5.63 -7.05 -4.08
CA PRO A 77 -6.55 -8.16 -3.95
C PRO A 77 -7.96 -7.77 -4.35
N SER A 78 -8.67 -8.71 -4.99
CA SER A 78 -10.06 -8.47 -5.41
C SER A 78 -10.99 -8.09 -4.24
N TRP A 79 -10.70 -8.54 -3.01
CA TRP A 79 -11.51 -8.23 -1.84
C TRP A 79 -11.46 -6.76 -1.44
N THR A 80 -10.35 -6.04 -1.66
CA THR A 80 -10.24 -4.64 -1.21
C THR A 80 -11.25 -3.73 -1.93
N SER A 81 -11.58 -4.07 -3.18
CA SER A 81 -12.57 -3.36 -4.00
C SER A 81 -13.99 -3.43 -3.45
N LYS A 82 -14.28 -4.45 -2.64
CA LYS A 82 -15.60 -4.67 -2.02
C LYS A 82 -15.78 -3.85 -0.74
N ILE A 83 -14.71 -3.29 -0.19
CA ILE A 83 -14.72 -2.61 1.10
C ILE A 83 -14.96 -1.11 0.89
N GLY A 84 -16.17 -0.68 1.25
CA GLY A 84 -16.62 0.70 1.17
C GLY A 84 -16.12 1.59 2.32
N PRO A 85 -16.61 2.84 2.37
CA PRO A 85 -16.23 3.79 3.42
C PRO A 85 -16.84 3.48 4.78
N VAL A 86 -16.11 3.86 5.83
CA VAL A 86 -16.60 3.79 7.21
C VAL A 86 -17.65 4.87 7.47
N ALA A 87 -18.65 4.53 8.30
CA ALA A 87 -19.82 5.38 8.55
C ALA A 87 -19.49 6.73 9.19
N LYS A 88 -18.50 6.76 10.10
CA LYS A 88 -18.01 7.99 10.73
C LYS A 88 -16.59 8.26 10.23
N PRO A 89 -16.25 9.51 9.85
CA PRO A 89 -14.90 9.85 9.46
C PRO A 89 -13.91 9.46 10.54
N LEU A 90 -12.91 8.67 10.16
CA LEU A 90 -11.83 8.29 11.06
C LEU A 90 -10.61 9.13 10.73
N THR A 91 -10.19 9.98 11.66
CA THR A 91 -8.95 10.74 11.49
C THR A 91 -7.91 10.33 12.50
N PHE A 92 -6.78 9.87 12.00
CA PHE A 92 -5.56 9.74 12.78
C PHE A 92 -4.87 11.10 12.74
N HIS A 93 -4.62 11.69 13.89
CA HIS A 93 -3.83 12.92 14.03
C HIS A 93 -2.75 12.67 15.06
N GLU A 94 -1.51 13.02 14.74
CA GLU A 94 -0.52 13.28 15.80
C GLU A 94 -0.78 14.68 16.36
N ALA A 95 -0.74 14.82 17.68
CA ALA A 95 -0.87 16.12 18.34
C ALA A 95 0.23 17.06 17.83
N GLY A 96 -0.18 18.12 17.11
CA GLY A 96 0.74 19.10 16.52
C GLY A 96 1.09 18.88 15.04
N SER A 97 0.55 17.84 14.38
CA SER A 97 0.72 17.66 12.93
C SER A 97 -0.26 18.57 12.15
N THR A 98 0.25 19.45 11.28
CA THR A 98 -0.57 20.05 10.22
C THR A 98 -1.00 18.95 9.26
N ASP A 99 -2.21 19.02 8.70
CA ASP A 99 -2.75 18.08 7.70
C ASP A 99 -1.70 17.87 6.59
N MET A 100 -0.87 16.83 6.72
CA MET A 100 0.20 16.58 5.77
C MET A 100 -0.38 15.78 4.61
N THR A 101 -0.33 16.43 3.45
CA THR A 101 -0.66 15.93 2.10
C THR A 101 -2.10 15.46 1.91
N LEU A 102 -2.85 16.28 1.17
CA LEU A 102 -4.22 16.05 0.70
C LEU A 102 -4.35 14.86 -0.27
N GLU A 103 -3.31 14.07 -0.49
CA GLU A 103 -3.18 13.28 -1.70
C GLU A 103 -2.85 11.82 -1.38
N ARG A 104 -3.88 10.98 -1.27
CA ARG A 104 -4.11 9.84 -2.18
C ARG A 104 -5.33 9.01 -1.81
N HIS A 105 -5.93 8.44 -2.85
CA HIS A 105 -7.32 8.02 -2.91
C HIS A 105 -7.72 6.85 -2.00
N PHE A 106 -6.79 6.02 -1.51
CA PHE A 106 -7.15 4.73 -0.88
C PHE A 106 -7.73 4.86 0.52
N PHE A 107 -7.19 5.77 1.35
CA PHE A 107 -7.76 6.05 2.67
C PHE A 107 -8.96 7.01 2.55
N ILE A 108 -8.86 8.02 1.68
CA ILE A 108 -9.93 9.00 1.45
C ILE A 108 -11.20 8.35 0.92
N LYS A 109 -11.11 7.40 -0.04
CA LYS A 109 -12.28 6.68 -0.56
C LYS A 109 -12.98 5.85 0.51
N ARG A 110 -12.29 5.57 1.63
CA ARG A 110 -12.86 4.86 2.77
C ARG A 110 -13.25 5.76 3.95
N ASN A 111 -13.25 7.08 3.76
CA ASN A 111 -13.55 8.05 4.82
C ASN A 111 -12.55 8.00 6.00
N ILE A 112 -11.29 7.64 5.68
CA ILE A 112 -10.18 7.58 6.63
C ILE A 112 -9.16 8.67 6.25
N ARG A 113 -8.69 9.42 7.24
CA ARG A 113 -7.65 10.45 7.11
C ARG A 113 -6.44 10.05 7.96
N VAL A 114 -5.28 10.00 7.34
CA VAL A 114 -4.00 9.65 7.97
C VAL A 114 -2.95 10.70 7.56
N PRO A 115 -2.08 11.15 8.47
CA PRO A 115 -1.10 12.21 8.18
C PRO A 115 0.09 11.67 7.37
N ASN A 116 0.41 10.38 7.51
CA ASN A 116 1.51 9.69 6.84
C ASN A 116 1.04 8.35 6.26
N GLY A 117 0.19 8.39 5.23
CA GLY A 117 -0.32 7.17 4.55
C GLY A 117 0.62 6.59 3.49
N TYR A 118 1.82 7.18 3.32
CA TYR A 118 2.77 6.79 2.29
C TYR A 118 3.71 5.68 2.79
N LEU A 119 3.74 4.56 2.06
CA LEU A 119 4.66 3.44 2.31
C LEU A 119 5.89 3.47 1.38
N TYR A 120 6.13 4.59 0.68
CA TYR A 120 7.24 4.74 -0.28
C TYR A 120 8.61 4.81 0.39
N THR A 121 8.67 5.37 1.59
CA THR A 121 9.91 5.66 2.34
C THR A 121 10.11 4.76 3.56
N VAL A 122 9.23 3.77 3.73
CA VAL A 122 9.44 2.63 4.63
C VAL A 122 10.01 1.50 3.80
#